data_AF-A0AA36IG01-F1
#
_entry.id   AF-A0AA36IG01-F1
#
_cell.length_a   1.000
_cell.length_b   1.000
_cell.length_c   1.000
_cell.angle_alpha   90.00
_cell.angle_beta   90.00
_cell.angle_gamma   90.00
#
_symmetry.space_group_name_H-M   'P 1'
#
loop_
_entity.id
_entity.type
_entity.pdbx_description
1 polymer ?
#
loop_
_entity_poly.entity_id
_entity_poly.type
_entity_poly.pdbx_seq_one_letter_code
_entity_poly.pdbx_strand_id
1 'polypeptide(L)'
;MKCIGPSLITECRDWQYLTPDGTCQPSCPEGTYPEGTGSVGRRCEICGADCVKCSKGNVCQKCRNGKFLTPDFWCEAACPDGTFKNGTGAVGKTCDPCPENMAACIRPTYATECKNSKYLTPRATCEDACPHGYFPKGDGEVGRHCPQCHDDCYSCSTSSLCTECDNGKFLSPNMWCDDTCPDGYFRNGTATVGNNCPMCPKHASKCMNATHIIECKDAR
;
A
#
# COMPACT_ATOMS: atom_id res chain seq x y z
N MET A 1 -13.08 42.22 36.62
CA MET A 1 -12.84 40.90 37.21
C MET A 1 -13.86 40.65 38.31
N LYS A 2 -14.32 39.41 38.48
CA LYS A 2 -15.19 38.99 39.59
C LYS A 2 -14.45 37.92 40.40
N CYS A 3 -14.49 38.02 41.73
CA CYS A 3 -13.77 37.11 42.63
C CYS A 3 -14.72 36.54 43.69
N ILE A 4 -14.44 35.32 44.17
CA ILE A 4 -15.02 34.78 45.41
C ILE A 4 -13.88 34.70 46.44
N GLY A 5 -13.97 35.53 47.48
CA GLY A 5 -12.90 35.67 48.48
C GLY A 5 -11.66 36.41 47.93
N PRO A 6 -10.53 36.40 48.68
CA PRO A 6 -9.37 37.24 48.38
C PRO A 6 -8.51 36.79 47.18
N SER A 7 -8.79 35.63 46.56
CA SER A 7 -7.83 35.05 45.60
C SER A 7 -8.41 34.25 44.43
N LEU A 8 -9.71 33.92 44.43
CA LEU A 8 -10.27 33.06 43.38
C LEU A 8 -11.01 33.90 42.32
N ILE A 9 -10.39 34.08 41.15
CA ILE A 9 -11.01 34.76 40.01
C ILE A 9 -12.02 33.82 39.35
N THR A 10 -13.26 34.29 39.18
CA THR A 10 -14.34 33.52 38.54
C THR A 10 -14.75 34.09 37.18
N GLU A 11 -14.32 35.31 36.85
CA GLU A 11 -14.67 35.97 35.58
C GLU A 11 -13.64 37.03 35.17
N CYS A 12 -13.18 36.91 33.92
CA CYS A 12 -12.28 37.88 33.28
C CYS A 12 -13.07 38.87 32.40
N ARG A 13 -12.52 40.08 32.25
CA ARG A 13 -13.06 41.18 31.43
C ARG A 13 -12.01 41.65 30.42
N ASP A 14 -12.32 42.67 29.64
CA ASP A 14 -11.39 43.35 28.73
C ASP A 14 -10.71 42.40 27.74
N TRP A 15 -11.53 41.51 27.19
CA TRP A 15 -11.12 40.54 26.20
C TRP A 15 -10.11 39.48 26.66
N GLN A 16 -10.00 39.25 27.98
CA GLN A 16 -9.16 38.21 28.56
C GLN A 16 -9.93 36.90 28.80
N TYR A 17 -9.21 35.79 28.78
CA TYR A 17 -9.69 34.45 29.06
C TYR A 17 -9.31 34.02 30.48
N LEU A 18 -10.25 33.41 31.20
CA LEU A 18 -9.98 32.73 32.46
C LEU A 18 -9.26 31.41 32.20
N THR A 19 -8.05 31.27 32.70
CA THR A 19 -7.25 30.03 32.60
C THR A 19 -7.65 29.02 33.68
N PRO A 20 -7.34 27.72 33.51
CA PRO A 20 -7.55 26.70 34.54
C PRO A 20 -6.85 27.01 35.87
N ASP A 21 -5.74 27.74 35.83
CA ASP A 21 -4.99 28.18 37.02
C ASP A 21 -5.62 29.40 37.72
N GLY A 22 -6.79 29.86 37.25
CA GLY A 22 -7.51 30.98 37.85
C GLY A 22 -6.93 32.35 37.55
N THR A 23 -6.20 32.51 36.44
CA THR A 23 -5.63 33.80 36.00
C THR A 23 -6.32 34.31 34.74
N CYS A 24 -6.29 35.63 34.52
CA CYS A 24 -6.79 36.22 33.28
C CYS A 24 -5.63 36.48 32.31
N GLN A 25 -5.72 35.91 31.10
CA GLN A 25 -4.70 36.06 30.06
C GLN A 25 -5.30 36.51 28.73
N PRO A 26 -4.54 37.25 27.89
CA PRO A 26 -5.03 37.67 26.57
C PRO A 26 -5.15 36.52 25.57
N SER A 27 -4.44 35.40 25.80
CA SER A 27 -4.48 34.19 24.98
C SER A 27 -4.43 32.95 25.85
N CYS A 28 -4.95 31.84 25.34
CA CYS A 28 -4.92 30.56 26.05
C CYS A 28 -3.56 29.86 25.94
N PRO A 29 -3.01 29.34 27.06
CA PRO A 29 -1.75 28.61 27.07
C PRO A 29 -1.85 27.24 26.37
N GLU A 30 -0.70 26.62 26.09
CA GLU A 30 -0.63 25.26 25.52
C GLU A 30 -1.39 24.25 26.41
N GLY A 31 -2.05 23.27 25.81
CA GLY A 31 -2.96 22.36 26.50
C GLY A 31 -4.38 22.91 26.72
N THR A 32 -4.66 24.14 26.29
CA THR A 32 -6.00 24.75 26.35
C THR A 32 -6.41 25.41 25.04
N TYR A 33 -7.71 25.67 24.85
CA TYR A 33 -8.27 26.35 23.70
C TYR A 33 -9.29 27.44 24.11
N PRO A 34 -9.44 28.52 23.33
CA PRO A 34 -10.33 29.62 23.67
C PRO A 34 -11.81 29.26 23.46
N GLU A 35 -12.65 29.55 24.46
CA GLU A 35 -14.10 29.38 24.41
C GLU A 35 -14.79 30.71 24.78
N GLY A 36 -15.80 31.10 23.99
CA GLY A 36 -16.57 32.34 24.16
C GLY A 36 -16.12 33.50 23.25
N THR A 37 -17.05 34.38 22.90
CA THR A 37 -16.85 35.47 21.92
C THR A 37 -17.03 36.88 22.48
N GLY A 38 -17.61 37.03 23.67
CA GLY A 38 -17.91 38.33 24.30
C GLY A 38 -16.72 38.96 25.01
N SER A 39 -16.79 40.25 25.37
CA SER A 39 -15.75 40.97 26.13
C SER A 39 -15.57 40.52 27.59
N VAL A 40 -16.50 39.68 28.09
CA VAL A 40 -16.56 39.16 29.46
C VAL A 40 -16.90 37.66 29.41
N GLY A 41 -16.40 36.89 30.39
CA GLY A 41 -16.81 35.48 30.58
C GLY A 41 -16.11 34.47 29.66
N ARG A 42 -15.07 34.89 28.95
CA ARG A 42 -14.22 34.02 28.12
C ARG A 42 -13.36 33.08 28.97
N ARG A 43 -13.13 31.87 28.46
CA ARG A 43 -12.45 30.80 29.20
C ARG A 43 -11.44 30.07 28.31
N CYS A 44 -10.37 29.58 28.93
CA CYS A 44 -9.48 28.60 28.31
C CYS A 44 -9.90 27.21 28.78
N GLU A 45 -10.48 26.44 27.88
CA GLU A 45 -10.91 25.08 28.14
C GLU A 45 -9.77 24.10 27.88
N ILE A 46 -9.68 23.04 28.67
CA ILE A 46 -8.58 22.07 28.59
C ILE A 46 -8.79 21.19 27.35
N CYS A 47 -7.70 20.92 26.62
CA CYS A 47 -7.70 19.96 25.52
C CYS A 47 -7.93 18.53 25.99
N GLY A 48 -8.34 17.65 25.07
CA GLY A 48 -8.41 16.21 25.34
C GLY A 48 -7.09 15.63 25.90
N ALA A 49 -7.19 14.56 26.69
CA ALA A 49 -6.06 14.02 27.47
C ALA A 49 -4.81 13.70 26.64
N ASP A 50 -4.97 13.25 25.39
CA ASP A 50 -3.87 12.91 24.49
C ASP A 50 -3.45 14.04 23.54
N CYS A 51 -3.95 15.25 23.77
CA CYS A 51 -3.73 16.40 22.90
C CYS A 51 -2.90 17.50 23.59
N VAL A 52 -1.83 17.93 22.92
CA VAL A 52 -0.98 19.05 23.37
C VAL A 52 -1.58 20.40 22.95
N LYS A 53 -2.13 20.46 21.75
CA LYS A 53 -2.72 21.67 21.18
C LYS A 53 -3.99 21.30 20.45
N CYS A 54 -5.11 21.91 20.80
CA CYS A 54 -6.41 21.65 20.20
C CYS A 54 -7.05 22.95 19.71
N SER A 55 -7.94 22.85 18.73
CA SER A 55 -8.78 23.96 18.29
C SER A 55 -10.13 23.98 19.02
N LYS A 56 -10.62 22.79 19.43
CA LYS A 56 -11.86 22.64 20.21
C LYS A 56 -11.91 21.26 20.86
N GLY A 57 -11.97 21.19 22.19
CA GLY A 57 -12.13 19.95 22.94
C GLY A 57 -11.13 18.86 22.50
N ASN A 58 -11.62 17.88 21.73
CA ASN A 58 -10.83 16.77 21.20
C ASN A 58 -10.31 16.96 19.76
N VAL A 59 -10.67 18.04 19.06
CA VAL A 59 -10.12 18.39 17.75
C VAL A 59 -8.69 18.86 17.95
N CYS A 60 -7.76 17.92 17.76
CA CYS A 60 -6.36 18.07 18.08
C CYS A 60 -5.54 18.53 16.88
N GLN A 61 -4.50 19.32 17.15
CA GLN A 61 -3.50 19.76 16.19
C GLN A 61 -2.14 19.11 16.44
N LYS A 62 -1.90 18.56 17.64
CA LYS A 62 -0.66 17.87 18.01
C LYS A 62 -0.88 16.91 19.17
N CYS A 63 -0.63 15.62 18.94
CA CYS A 63 -0.83 14.58 19.94
C CYS A 63 0.37 14.39 20.88
N ARG A 64 0.11 13.83 22.07
CA ARG A 64 1.11 13.36 23.06
C ARG A 64 0.90 11.89 23.42
N ASN A 65 1.63 11.40 24.43
CA ASN A 65 1.55 10.04 24.96
C ASN A 65 1.79 8.94 23.91
N GLY A 66 2.59 9.25 22.90
CA GLY A 66 2.91 8.33 21.81
C GLY A 66 1.76 8.04 20.84
N LYS A 67 0.63 8.76 20.95
CA LYS A 67 -0.50 8.71 20.01
C LYS A 67 -0.19 9.41 18.69
N PHE A 68 -0.92 9.04 17.66
CA PHE A 68 -0.80 9.57 16.32
C PHE A 68 -1.98 10.48 16.00
N LEU A 69 -1.70 11.65 15.41
CA LEU A 69 -2.72 12.55 14.90
C LEU A 69 -3.32 11.98 13.61
N THR A 70 -4.60 11.64 13.62
CA THR A 70 -5.34 11.15 12.46
C THR A 70 -5.75 12.29 11.53
N PRO A 71 -6.07 12.02 10.25
CA PRO A 71 -6.60 13.02 9.33
C PRO A 71 -7.87 13.73 9.84
N ASP A 72 -8.65 13.05 10.68
CA ASP A 72 -9.86 13.60 11.32
C ASP A 72 -9.57 14.41 12.59
N PHE A 73 -8.29 14.73 12.85
CA PHE A 73 -7.82 15.52 13.99
C PHE A 73 -7.98 14.84 15.37
N TRP A 74 -7.98 13.51 15.41
CA TRP A 74 -8.02 12.73 16.67
C TRP A 74 -6.64 12.17 17.03
N CYS A 75 -6.42 11.88 18.31
CA CYS A 75 -5.19 11.24 18.79
C CYS A 75 -5.43 9.76 19.08
N GLU A 76 -4.89 8.88 18.23
CA GLU A 76 -5.16 7.45 18.29
C GLU A 76 -3.90 6.60 18.51
N ALA A 77 -4.08 5.38 19.01
CA ALA A 77 -2.96 4.46 19.25
C ALA A 77 -2.44 3.80 17.95
N ALA A 78 -3.32 3.66 16.96
CA ALA A 78 -3.03 3.10 15.65
C ALA A 78 -3.51 4.07 14.58
N CYS A 79 -2.96 3.92 13.39
CA CYS A 79 -3.40 4.71 12.24
C CYS A 79 -4.56 3.99 11.55
N PRO A 80 -5.61 4.72 11.15
CA PRO A 80 -6.73 4.14 10.41
C PRO A 80 -6.29 3.65 9.02
N ASP A 81 -7.13 2.84 8.39
CA ASP A 81 -6.89 2.32 7.04
C ASP A 81 -6.64 3.47 6.04
N GLY A 82 -5.78 3.22 5.05
CA GLY A 82 -5.36 4.24 4.09
C GLY A 82 -4.35 5.24 4.61
N THR A 83 -3.82 5.07 5.83
CA THR A 83 -2.77 5.93 6.40
C THR A 83 -1.61 5.10 6.97
N PHE A 84 -0.44 5.73 7.11
CA PHE A 84 0.75 5.11 7.70
C PHE A 84 1.33 5.96 8.83
N LYS A 85 2.04 5.32 9.75
CA LYS A 85 2.63 5.96 10.93
C LYS A 85 3.83 6.82 10.53
N ASN A 86 3.83 8.09 10.93
CA ASN A 86 4.95 9.00 10.79
C ASN A 86 5.40 9.58 12.15
N GLY A 87 6.72 9.61 12.38
CA GLY A 87 7.34 10.08 13.62
C GLY A 87 7.59 8.99 14.67
N THR A 88 8.61 9.20 15.53
CA THR A 88 9.12 8.18 16.47
C THR A 88 9.16 8.60 17.95
N GLY A 89 8.73 9.82 18.31
CA GLY A 89 8.79 10.34 19.69
C GLY A 89 7.50 10.19 20.51
N ALA A 90 7.45 10.71 21.74
CA ALA A 90 6.22 10.67 22.55
C ALA A 90 5.16 11.73 22.16
N VAL A 91 5.54 12.71 21.35
CA VAL A 91 4.72 13.87 20.99
C VAL A 91 4.86 14.15 19.50
N GLY A 92 3.74 14.51 18.86
CA GLY A 92 3.72 15.00 17.48
C GLY A 92 3.82 13.93 16.40
N LYS A 93 3.51 12.66 16.70
CA LYS A 93 3.35 11.64 15.64
C LYS A 93 2.08 11.88 14.84
N THR A 94 2.07 11.47 13.58
CA THR A 94 0.94 11.65 12.66
C THR A 94 0.63 10.35 11.92
N CYS A 95 -0.61 10.24 11.46
CA CYS A 95 -1.04 9.26 10.47
C CYS A 95 -1.16 9.96 9.12
N ASP A 96 -0.15 9.76 8.29
CA ASP A 96 -0.08 10.41 6.99
C ASP A 96 -0.80 9.53 5.96
N PRO A 97 -1.55 10.11 5.01
CA PRO A 97 -2.27 9.34 4.01
C PRO A 97 -1.30 8.59 3.10
N CYS A 98 -1.68 7.36 2.74
CA CYS A 98 -0.98 6.62 1.72
C CYS A 98 -1.08 7.35 0.37
N PRO A 99 -0.03 7.30 -0.47
CA PRO A 99 -0.06 7.90 -1.79
C PRO A 99 -1.15 7.36 -2.70
N GLU A 100 -1.30 8.01 -3.84
CA GLU A 100 -2.24 7.61 -4.88
C GLU A 100 -2.05 6.14 -5.26
N ASN A 101 -3.16 5.46 -5.57
CA ASN A 101 -3.22 4.04 -5.93
C ASN A 101 -2.81 3.05 -4.82
N MET A 102 -2.40 3.51 -3.63
CA MET A 102 -2.19 2.66 -2.46
C MET A 102 -3.45 2.65 -1.59
N ALA A 103 -4.00 1.45 -1.36
CA ALA A 103 -5.06 1.23 -0.37
C ALA A 103 -4.48 1.15 1.04
N ALA A 104 -3.32 0.51 1.17
CA ALA A 104 -2.55 0.42 2.41
C ALA A 104 -1.05 0.50 2.11
N CYS A 105 -0.29 1.09 3.03
CA CYS A 105 1.14 1.31 2.88
C CYS A 105 1.85 1.38 4.24
N ILE A 106 3.15 1.06 4.24
CA ILE A 106 4.01 1.18 5.44
C ILE A 106 4.73 2.53 5.45
N ARG A 107 5.00 3.08 4.26
CA ARG A 107 5.61 4.38 4.00
C ARG A 107 5.23 4.82 2.59
N PRO A 108 5.51 6.07 2.16
CA PRO A 108 5.07 6.58 0.85
C PRO A 108 5.57 5.77 -0.35
N THR A 109 6.66 5.03 -0.22
CA THR A 109 7.25 4.25 -1.33
C THR A 109 7.05 2.75 -1.18
N TYR A 110 6.22 2.31 -0.22
CA TYR A 110 6.05 0.89 0.08
C TYR A 110 4.57 0.58 0.34
N ALA A 111 3.89 0.11 -0.71
CA ALA A 111 2.51 -0.34 -0.66
C ALA A 111 2.42 -1.76 -0.10
N THR A 112 1.36 -2.04 0.64
CA THR A 112 0.97 -3.40 1.06
C THR A 112 -0.32 -3.84 0.39
N GLU A 113 -1.10 -2.90 -0.15
CA GLU A 113 -2.30 -3.17 -0.91
C GLU A 113 -2.55 -2.03 -1.90
N CYS A 114 -2.93 -2.37 -3.13
CA CYS A 114 -3.20 -1.40 -4.20
C CYS A 114 -4.70 -1.21 -4.41
N LYS A 115 -5.08 -0.03 -4.89
CA LYS A 115 -6.43 0.35 -5.34
C LYS A 115 -6.39 0.85 -6.78
N ASN A 116 -7.54 1.29 -7.30
CA ASN A 116 -7.69 1.81 -8.66
C ASN A 116 -7.24 0.80 -9.72
N SER A 117 -7.55 -0.48 -9.53
CA SER A 117 -7.25 -1.55 -10.49
C SER A 117 -5.75 -1.78 -10.75
N LYS A 118 -4.84 -1.21 -9.94
CA LYS A 118 -3.40 -1.44 -10.02
C LYS A 118 -2.99 -2.74 -9.34
N TYR A 119 -1.90 -3.33 -9.80
CA TYR A 119 -1.31 -4.53 -9.24
C TYR A 119 -0.18 -4.20 -8.27
N LEU A 120 -0.21 -4.84 -7.09
CA LEU A 120 0.92 -4.84 -6.16
C LEU A 120 2.07 -5.68 -6.75
N THR A 121 3.19 -5.00 -7.02
CA THR A 121 4.40 -5.62 -7.55
C THR A 121 5.30 -6.19 -6.44
N PRO A 122 6.24 -7.09 -6.76
CA PRO A 122 7.27 -7.54 -5.82
C PRO A 122 8.14 -6.40 -5.25
N ARG A 123 8.16 -5.22 -5.89
CA ARG A 123 8.86 -4.02 -5.40
C ARG A 123 8.02 -3.19 -4.43
N ALA A 124 6.86 -3.69 -4.02
CA ALA A 124 5.89 -2.99 -3.17
C ALA A 124 5.41 -1.67 -3.79
N THR A 125 5.23 -1.64 -5.12
CA THR A 125 4.64 -0.52 -5.86
C THR A 125 3.32 -0.95 -6.51
N CYS A 126 2.47 0.03 -6.84
CA CYS A 126 1.19 -0.20 -7.51
C CYS A 126 1.29 0.20 -8.97
N GLU A 127 1.30 -0.77 -9.88
CA GLU A 127 1.52 -0.57 -11.32
C GLU A 127 0.34 -1.07 -12.16
N ASP A 128 0.26 -0.65 -13.42
CA ASP A 128 -0.78 -1.09 -14.36
C ASP A 128 -0.63 -2.55 -14.81
N ALA A 129 0.60 -3.06 -14.80
CA ALA A 129 0.92 -4.40 -15.28
C ALA A 129 1.97 -5.07 -14.38
N CYS A 130 1.96 -6.39 -14.37
CA CYS A 130 2.98 -7.15 -13.68
C CYS A 130 4.31 -7.13 -14.45
N PRO A 131 5.45 -7.03 -13.75
CA PRO A 131 6.76 -7.13 -14.39
C PRO A 131 7.02 -8.54 -14.93
N HIS A 132 8.03 -8.69 -15.78
CA HIS A 132 8.49 -10.00 -16.28
C HIS A 132 8.77 -10.98 -15.14
N GLY A 133 8.45 -12.26 -15.36
CA GLY A 133 8.50 -13.30 -14.33
C GLY A 133 7.34 -13.27 -13.34
N TYR A 134 6.31 -12.44 -13.55
CA TYR A 134 5.11 -12.39 -12.73
C TYR A 134 3.85 -12.30 -13.61
N PHE A 135 2.72 -12.80 -13.10
CA PHE A 135 1.44 -12.77 -13.82
C PHE A 135 0.37 -11.98 -13.06
N PRO A 136 -0.59 -11.34 -13.75
CA PRO A 136 -1.67 -10.62 -13.09
C PRO A 136 -2.62 -11.57 -12.37
N LYS A 137 -2.93 -11.28 -11.09
CA LYS A 137 -3.94 -12.01 -10.32
C LYS A 137 -4.88 -11.07 -9.58
N GLY A 138 -6.18 -11.30 -9.79
CA GLY A 138 -7.29 -10.50 -9.25
C GLY A 138 -7.95 -9.61 -10.30
N ASP A 139 -9.25 -9.37 -10.16
CA ASP A 139 -10.10 -8.59 -11.07
C ASP A 139 -10.81 -7.40 -10.41
N GLY A 140 -10.84 -7.33 -9.07
CA GLY A 140 -11.43 -6.22 -8.31
C GLY A 140 -10.65 -4.90 -8.38
N GLU A 141 -11.24 -3.79 -7.95
CA GLU A 141 -10.57 -2.48 -7.95
C GLU A 141 -9.46 -2.35 -6.90
N VAL A 142 -9.48 -3.22 -5.89
CA VAL A 142 -8.53 -3.25 -4.76
C VAL A 142 -7.95 -4.66 -4.61
N GLY A 143 -6.69 -4.77 -4.20
CA GLY A 143 -6.08 -6.04 -3.82
C GLY A 143 -5.52 -6.87 -4.97
N ARG A 144 -5.42 -6.34 -6.19
CA ARG A 144 -4.72 -7.03 -7.27
C ARG A 144 -3.22 -7.10 -6.97
N HIS A 145 -2.57 -8.17 -7.42
CA HIS A 145 -1.17 -8.46 -7.11
C HIS A 145 -0.51 -9.26 -8.23
N CYS A 146 0.82 -9.29 -8.19
CA CYS A 146 1.66 -10.01 -9.13
C CYS A 146 2.35 -11.18 -8.42
N PRO A 147 1.81 -12.40 -8.46
CA PRO A 147 2.52 -13.59 -8.02
C PRO A 147 3.59 -13.98 -9.04
N GLN A 148 4.68 -14.58 -8.54
CA GLN A 148 5.80 -15.03 -9.36
C GLN A 148 5.40 -16.22 -10.24
N CYS A 149 5.94 -16.27 -11.45
CA CYS A 149 5.94 -17.44 -12.30
C CYS A 149 6.86 -18.54 -11.74
N HIS A 150 6.77 -19.74 -12.29
CA HIS A 150 7.80 -20.77 -12.09
C HIS A 150 9.16 -20.27 -12.62
N ASP A 151 10.27 -20.71 -12.01
CA ASP A 151 11.62 -20.19 -12.26
C ASP A 151 12.11 -20.35 -13.71
N ASP A 152 11.56 -21.34 -14.43
CA ASP A 152 11.87 -21.59 -15.85
C ASP A 152 10.96 -20.82 -16.82
N CYS A 153 9.96 -20.10 -16.34
CA CYS A 153 9.11 -19.25 -17.17
C CYS A 153 9.68 -17.83 -17.21
N TYR A 154 9.93 -17.31 -18.42
CA TYR A 154 10.15 -15.88 -18.63
C TYR A 154 8.82 -15.10 -18.48
N SER A 155 7.73 -15.67 -18.99
CA SER A 155 6.36 -15.18 -18.80
C SER A 155 5.39 -16.34 -18.58
N CYS A 156 4.29 -16.10 -17.86
CA CYS A 156 3.32 -17.13 -17.52
C CYS A 156 1.88 -16.60 -17.44
N SER A 157 0.91 -17.48 -17.64
CA SER A 157 -0.52 -17.19 -17.46
C SER A 157 -1.02 -17.55 -16.06
N THR A 158 -0.33 -18.48 -15.41
CA THR A 158 -0.52 -18.87 -14.01
C THR A 158 0.84 -19.21 -13.41
N SER A 159 0.91 -19.50 -12.11
CA SER A 159 2.19 -19.86 -11.45
C SER A 159 2.90 -21.06 -12.07
N SER A 160 2.20 -21.95 -12.79
CA SER A 160 2.75 -23.17 -13.37
C SER A 160 2.63 -23.28 -14.90
N LEU A 161 1.83 -22.42 -15.55
CA LEU A 161 1.64 -22.46 -17.00
C LEU A 161 2.43 -21.32 -17.65
N CYS A 162 3.55 -21.65 -18.27
CA CYS A 162 4.40 -20.70 -18.96
C CYS A 162 3.79 -20.31 -20.32
N THR A 163 3.99 -19.06 -20.71
CA THR A 163 3.72 -18.57 -22.07
C THR A 163 5.03 -18.38 -22.85
N GLU A 164 6.15 -18.25 -22.14
CA GLU A 164 7.48 -18.13 -22.71
C GLU A 164 8.49 -18.72 -21.73
N CYS A 165 9.42 -19.54 -22.22
CA CYS A 165 10.44 -20.19 -21.41
C CYS A 165 11.72 -19.35 -21.33
N ASP A 166 12.39 -19.44 -20.19
CA ASP A 166 13.74 -18.92 -19.95
C ASP A 166 14.75 -20.08 -19.86
N ASN A 167 16.01 -19.79 -19.49
CA ASN A 167 17.08 -20.76 -19.23
C ASN A 167 17.40 -21.69 -20.42
N GLY A 168 17.05 -21.28 -21.64
CA GLY A 168 17.24 -22.08 -22.85
C GLY A 168 16.27 -23.26 -22.99
N LYS A 169 15.25 -23.35 -22.13
CA LYS A 169 14.24 -24.42 -22.17
C LYS A 169 13.22 -24.20 -23.28
N PHE A 170 12.50 -25.26 -23.64
CA PHE A 170 11.55 -25.28 -24.73
C PHE A 170 10.13 -25.33 -24.19
N LEU A 171 9.28 -24.41 -24.67
CA LEU A 171 7.87 -24.41 -24.36
C LEU A 171 7.19 -25.63 -24.98
N SER A 172 6.73 -26.53 -24.12
CA SER A 172 6.02 -27.73 -24.51
C SER A 172 4.52 -27.46 -24.74
N PRO A 173 3.80 -28.40 -25.39
CA PRO A 173 2.37 -28.24 -25.66
C PRO A 173 1.51 -28.10 -24.41
N ASN A 174 2.01 -28.59 -23.27
CA ASN A 174 1.35 -28.50 -21.97
C ASN A 174 1.66 -27.19 -21.24
N MET A 175 2.30 -26.22 -21.92
CA MET A 175 2.71 -24.93 -21.36
C MET A 175 3.76 -25.04 -20.24
N TRP A 176 4.60 -26.07 -20.28
CA TRP A 176 5.74 -26.23 -19.38
C TRP A 176 7.05 -25.96 -20.12
N CYS A 177 8.10 -25.65 -19.36
CA CYS A 177 9.43 -25.40 -19.90
C CYS A 177 10.31 -26.62 -19.65
N ASP A 178 10.57 -27.37 -20.71
CA ASP A 178 11.28 -28.64 -20.67
C ASP A 178 12.64 -28.52 -21.38
N ASP A 179 13.64 -29.31 -20.95
CA ASP A 179 14.97 -29.32 -21.57
C ASP A 179 14.96 -29.93 -23.00
N THR A 180 13.94 -30.72 -23.30
CA THR A 180 13.78 -31.46 -24.56
C THR A 180 12.33 -31.44 -25.01
N CYS A 181 12.10 -31.39 -26.32
CA CYS A 181 10.75 -31.53 -26.86
C CYS A 181 10.25 -32.99 -26.80
N PRO A 182 8.97 -33.21 -26.46
CA PRO A 182 8.37 -34.54 -26.45
C PRO A 182 8.24 -35.12 -27.86
N ASP A 183 7.99 -36.43 -27.94
CA ASP A 183 7.75 -37.12 -29.22
C ASP A 183 6.62 -36.46 -30.02
N GLY A 184 6.79 -36.41 -31.35
CA GLY A 184 5.89 -35.68 -32.25
C GLY A 184 6.12 -34.17 -32.29
N TYR A 185 7.14 -33.65 -31.61
CA TYR A 185 7.55 -32.24 -31.65
C TYR A 185 9.06 -32.12 -31.91
N PHE A 186 9.49 -30.98 -32.44
CA PHE A 186 10.92 -30.71 -32.68
C PHE A 186 11.37 -29.42 -31.99
N ARG A 187 12.68 -29.29 -31.74
CA ARG A 187 13.25 -28.10 -31.11
C ARG A 187 13.25 -26.93 -32.10
N ASN A 188 12.73 -25.79 -31.67
CA ASN A 188 12.80 -24.55 -32.43
C ASN A 188 13.35 -23.42 -31.56
N GLY A 189 14.47 -22.84 -31.99
CA GLY A 189 15.23 -21.84 -31.25
C GLY A 189 16.49 -22.40 -30.57
N THR A 190 17.44 -21.50 -30.33
CA THR A 190 18.70 -21.75 -29.60
C THR A 190 19.03 -20.59 -28.65
N ALA A 191 18.02 -19.78 -28.32
CA ALA A 191 18.16 -18.60 -27.49
C ALA A 191 18.07 -18.98 -26.00
N THR A 192 18.33 -18.02 -25.11
CA THR A 192 18.08 -18.19 -23.67
C THR A 192 16.59 -18.08 -23.34
N VAL A 193 15.84 -17.28 -24.11
CA VAL A 193 14.40 -17.04 -23.92
C VAL A 193 13.63 -17.38 -25.20
N GLY A 194 12.45 -17.97 -25.06
CA GLY A 194 11.46 -18.09 -26.13
C GLY A 194 11.61 -19.30 -27.05
N ASN A 195 12.43 -20.30 -26.70
CA ASN A 195 12.46 -21.55 -27.47
C ASN A 195 11.14 -22.32 -27.28
N ASN A 196 10.72 -23.06 -28.31
CA ASN A 196 9.47 -23.80 -28.27
C ASN A 196 9.56 -25.15 -28.98
N CYS A 197 8.52 -25.96 -28.77
CA CYS A 197 8.33 -27.25 -29.40
C CYS A 197 7.16 -27.20 -30.39
N PRO A 198 7.38 -26.86 -31.67
CA PRO A 198 6.35 -26.96 -32.70
C PRO A 198 6.07 -28.43 -33.04
N MET A 199 4.82 -28.72 -33.39
CA MET A 199 4.39 -30.07 -33.75
C MET A 199 5.01 -30.49 -35.09
N CYS A 200 5.44 -31.75 -35.16
CA CYS A 200 5.85 -32.36 -36.42
C CYS A 200 4.68 -32.43 -37.42
N PRO A 201 4.97 -32.54 -38.73
CA PRO A 201 3.95 -32.78 -39.75
C PRO A 201 3.06 -33.98 -39.39
N LYS A 202 1.77 -33.95 -39.78
CA LYS A 202 0.76 -34.92 -39.32
C LYS A 202 1.18 -36.39 -39.46
N HIS A 203 1.95 -36.72 -40.49
CA HIS A 203 2.41 -38.07 -40.84
C HIS A 203 3.77 -38.47 -40.21
N ALA A 204 4.36 -37.66 -39.34
CA ALA A 204 5.66 -37.91 -38.72
C ALA A 204 5.55 -38.20 -37.21
N SER A 205 6.13 -39.30 -36.74
CA SER A 205 6.31 -39.59 -35.30
C SER A 205 7.53 -38.85 -34.74
N LYS A 206 8.58 -38.66 -35.56
CA LYS A 206 9.75 -37.82 -35.24
C LYS A 206 10.17 -36.98 -36.43
N CYS A 207 10.60 -35.75 -36.19
CA CYS A 207 11.08 -34.83 -37.21
C CYS A 207 12.22 -33.96 -36.68
N MET A 208 13.10 -33.52 -37.57
CA MET A 208 14.15 -32.55 -37.23
C MET A 208 13.62 -31.12 -37.30
N ASN A 209 12.74 -30.86 -38.26
CA ASN A 209 12.02 -29.60 -38.44
C ASN A 209 10.74 -29.84 -39.25
N ALA A 210 10.01 -28.78 -39.59
CA ALA A 210 8.74 -28.86 -40.31
C ALA A 210 8.81 -29.51 -41.72
N THR A 211 9.98 -29.61 -42.34
CA THR A 211 10.16 -30.19 -43.69
C THR A 211 11.00 -31.47 -43.71
N HIS A 212 11.70 -31.78 -42.62
CA HIS A 212 12.58 -32.94 -42.52
C HIS A 212 12.06 -33.96 -41.49
N ILE A 213 11.44 -35.02 -41.99
CA ILE A 213 10.90 -36.13 -41.21
C ILE A 213 12.00 -37.16 -40.96
N ILE A 214 12.12 -37.63 -39.72
CA ILE A 214 13.06 -38.68 -39.31
C ILE A 214 12.34 -40.03 -39.25
N GLU A 215 11.09 -40.03 -38.78
CA GLU A 215 10.29 -41.24 -38.61
C GLU A 215 8.82 -40.94 -38.98
N CYS A 216 8.24 -41.77 -39.84
CA CYS A 216 6.83 -41.69 -40.22
C CYS A 216 5.95 -42.37 -39.17
N LYS A 217 4.73 -41.88 -38.99
CA LYS A 217 3.71 -42.62 -38.23
C LYS A 217 3.28 -43.85 -39.04
N ASP A 218 3.24 -45.00 -38.41
CA ASP A 218 2.73 -46.22 -39.04
C ASP A 218 1.30 -46.00 -39.56
N ALA A 219 1.05 -46.42 -40.80
CA ALA A 219 -0.29 -46.46 -41.34
C ALA A 219 -1.09 -47.57 -40.63
N ARG A 220 -2.09 -47.18 -39.83
CA ARG A 220 -3.17 -48.09 -39.44
C ARG A 220 -4.29 -48.02 -40.46
#